data_AF-A0A9X1N4U6-F1
#
_entry.id   AF-A0A9X1N4U6-F1
#
_cell.length_a   1.000
_cell.length_b   1.000
_cell.length_c   1.000
_cell.angle_alpha   90.00
_cell.angle_beta   90.00
_cell.angle_gamma   90.00
#
_symmetry.space_group_name_H-M   'P 1'
#
loop_
_entity.id
_entity.type
_entity.pdbx_description
1 polymer ?
#
loop_
_entity_poly.entity_id
_entity_poly.type
_entity_poly.pdbx_seq_one_letter_code
_entity_poly.pdbx_strand_id
1 'polypeptide(L)'
;MNEYDAEALEEKLIRVAVEIFGYENFSADTPMYEIRAKAEKAGMMFGRAFAAAVHNGAITAELALEIRASEQRGKDRFLRSVDRLCLPGGELRRMWND
;
A
#
# COMPACT_ATOMS: atom_id res chain seq x y z
N MET A 1 -9.14 13.64 -21.86
CA MET A 1 -8.94 13.88 -20.42
C MET A 1 -9.61 12.70 -19.73
N ASN A 2 -8.88 11.82 -19.05
CA ASN A 2 -9.52 10.64 -18.47
C ASN A 2 -10.47 11.09 -17.36
N GLU A 3 -11.78 10.91 -17.60
CA GLU A 3 -12.89 11.30 -16.71
C GLU A 3 -13.03 10.30 -15.55
N TYR A 4 -12.02 10.19 -14.69
CA TYR A 4 -12.19 9.43 -13.47
C TYR A 4 -11.51 10.12 -12.29
N ASP A 5 -12.12 9.93 -11.13
CA ASP A 5 -11.63 10.44 -9.86
C ASP A 5 -10.40 9.63 -9.41
N ALA A 6 -9.23 10.27 -9.45
CA ALA A 6 -7.96 9.66 -9.08
C ALA A 6 -7.87 9.34 -7.58
N GLU A 7 -8.50 10.13 -6.71
CA GLU A 7 -8.52 9.88 -5.28
C GLU A 7 -9.40 8.66 -4.97
N ALA A 8 -10.57 8.58 -5.61
CA ALA A 8 -11.43 7.40 -5.49
C ALA A 8 -10.77 6.13 -6.03
N LEU A 9 -9.99 6.25 -7.11
CA LEU A 9 -9.17 5.14 -7.62
C LEU A 9 -8.10 4.73 -6.61
N GLU A 10 -7.38 5.70 -6.05
CA GLU A 10 -6.33 5.47 -5.06
C GLU A 10 -6.89 4.70 -3.86
N GLU A 11 -8.00 5.14 -3.30
CA GLU A 11 -8.65 4.48 -2.16
C GLU A 11 -9.02 3.04 -2.47
N LYS A 12 -9.63 2.79 -3.64
CA LYS A 12 -10.02 1.44 -4.08
C LYS A 12 -8.81 0.53 -4.25
N LEU A 13 -7.70 1.04 -4.80
CA LEU A 13 -6.48 0.25 -4.96
C LEU A 13 -5.80 -0.05 -3.63
N ILE A 14 -5.86 0.86 -2.66
CA ILE A 14 -5.38 0.60 -1.29
C ILE A 14 -6.20 -0.52 -0.66
N ARG A 15 -7.54 -0.47 -0.77
CA ARG A 15 -8.43 -1.52 -0.24
C ARG A 15 -8.10 -2.89 -0.83
N VAL A 16 -7.96 -2.97 -2.16
CA VAL A 16 -7.59 -4.21 -2.86
C VAL A 16 -6.23 -4.74 -2.36
N ALA A 17 -5.22 -3.87 -2.21
CA ALA A 17 -3.91 -4.29 -1.72
C ALA A 17 -3.99 -4.83 -0.28
N VAL A 18 -4.69 -4.13 0.60
CA VAL A 18 -4.89 -4.53 2.00
C VAL A 18 -5.62 -5.88 2.10
N GLU A 19 -6.67 -6.08 1.30
CA GLU A 19 -7.47 -7.31 1.26
C GLU A 19 -6.66 -8.50 0.72
N ILE A 20 -5.98 -8.34 -0.42
CA ILE A 20 -5.17 -9.41 -1.02
C ILE A 20 -4.05 -9.88 -0.08
N PHE A 21 -3.44 -8.95 0.67
CA PHE A 21 -2.38 -9.29 1.62
C PHE A 21 -2.90 -9.66 3.02
N GLY A 22 -4.21 -9.75 3.19
CA GLY A 22 -4.87 -10.33 4.35
C GLY A 22 -4.60 -9.56 5.63
N TYR A 23 -4.77 -8.24 5.60
CA TYR A 23 -4.60 -7.33 6.74
C TYR A 23 -5.66 -7.52 7.82
N GLU A 24 -6.84 -8.00 7.45
CA GLU A 24 -7.94 -8.33 8.36
C GLU A 24 -7.59 -9.48 9.33
N ASN A 25 -6.55 -10.25 9.02
CA ASN A 25 -6.09 -11.36 9.85
C ASN A 25 -5.02 -10.93 10.87
N PHE A 26 -4.71 -9.64 10.96
CA PHE A 26 -3.79 -9.14 11.98
C PHE A 26 -4.44 -9.09 13.35
N SER A 27 -3.64 -9.40 14.37
CA SER A 27 -4.06 -9.41 15.76
C SER A 27 -2.96 -8.89 16.68
N ALA A 28 -3.28 -8.79 17.97
CA ALA A 28 -2.35 -8.44 19.04
C ALA A 28 -1.17 -9.41 19.15
N ASP A 29 -1.23 -10.60 18.57
CA ASP A 29 -0.15 -11.59 18.59
C ASP A 29 0.65 -11.60 17.28
N THR A 30 0.17 -10.95 16.21
CA THR A 30 0.90 -10.92 14.95
C THR A 30 2.25 -10.22 15.13
N PRO A 31 3.38 -10.87 14.81
CA PRO A 31 4.69 -10.24 14.92
C PRO A 31 4.85 -9.06 13.94
N MET A 32 5.56 -8.02 14.39
CA MET A 32 5.78 -6.83 13.54
C MET A 32 6.53 -7.13 12.24
N TYR A 33 7.44 -8.10 12.22
CA TYR A 33 8.14 -8.47 10.99
C TYR A 33 7.19 -9.03 9.92
N GLU A 34 6.13 -9.73 10.35
CA GLU A 34 5.11 -10.30 9.46
C GLU A 34 4.21 -9.21 8.89
N ILE A 35 3.76 -8.29 9.75
CA ILE A 35 2.98 -7.10 9.35
C ILE A 35 3.77 -6.28 8.33
N ARG A 36 5.05 -6.01 8.61
CA ARG A 36 5.93 -5.27 7.69
C ARG A 36 6.12 -6.01 6.37
N ALA A 37 6.37 -7.32 6.39
CA ALA A 37 6.55 -8.09 5.16
C ALA A 37 5.32 -8.06 4.25
N LYS A 38 4.11 -8.13 4.82
CA LYS A 38 2.86 -7.93 4.07
C LYS A 38 2.71 -6.49 3.58
N ALA A 39 3.07 -5.51 4.39
CA ALA A 39 3.02 -4.10 4.02
C ALA A 39 3.96 -3.71 2.90
N GLU A 40 5.15 -4.30 2.85
CA GLU A 40 6.06 -4.11 1.72
C GLU A 40 5.41 -4.57 0.42
N LYS A 41 4.90 -5.81 0.39
CA LYS A 41 4.28 -6.37 -0.81
C LYS A 41 3.03 -5.61 -1.23
N ALA A 42 2.17 -5.23 -0.27
CA ALA A 42 0.96 -4.44 -0.52
C ALA A 42 1.30 -3.06 -1.09
N GLY A 43 2.26 -2.36 -0.48
CA GLY A 43 2.70 -1.05 -0.95
C GLY A 43 3.35 -1.08 -2.33
N MET A 44 4.15 -2.11 -2.62
CA MET A 44 4.75 -2.31 -3.94
C MET A 44 3.67 -2.55 -5.01
N MET A 45 2.70 -3.42 -4.72
CA MET A 45 1.58 -3.71 -5.62
C MET A 45 0.75 -2.44 -5.89
N PHE A 46 0.36 -1.74 -4.82
CA PHE A 46 -0.38 -0.47 -4.91
C PHE A 46 0.38 0.55 -5.77
N GLY A 47 1.66 0.78 -5.48
CA GLY A 47 2.47 1.79 -6.18
C GLY A 47 2.57 1.52 -7.67
N ARG A 48 2.75 0.25 -8.07
CA ARG A 48 2.74 -0.15 -9.49
C ARG A 48 1.37 0.05 -10.14
N ALA A 49 0.32 -0.44 -9.49
CA ALA A 49 -1.04 -0.39 -10.03
C ALA A 49 -1.53 1.04 -10.20
N PHE A 50 -1.31 1.90 -9.20
CA PHE A 50 -1.70 3.30 -9.25
C PHE A 50 -0.96 4.04 -10.36
N ALA A 51 0.36 3.88 -10.46
CA ALA A 51 1.16 4.52 -11.51
C ALA A 51 0.73 4.09 -12.92
N ALA A 52 0.46 2.80 -13.12
CA ALA A 52 -0.02 2.29 -14.40
C ALA A 52 -1.42 2.82 -14.76
N ALA A 53 -2.30 2.96 -13.76
CA ALA A 53 -3.66 3.43 -13.98
C ALA A 53 -3.75 4.93 -14.27
N VAL A 54 -2.95 5.75 -13.59
CA VAL A 54 -2.90 7.21 -13.77
C VAL A 54 -1.97 7.66 -14.89
N HIS A 55 -1.19 6.73 -15.47
CA HIS A 55 -0.35 7.03 -16.61
C HIS A 55 -1.18 7.58 -17.77
N ASN A 56 -0.68 8.65 -18.36
CA ASN A 56 -1.27 9.25 -19.54
C ASN A 56 -0.15 9.57 -20.53
N GLY A 57 -0.24 9.00 -21.74
CA GLY A 57 0.74 9.19 -22.79
C GLY A 57 1.26 7.87 -23.36
N ALA A 58 2.24 7.97 -24.25
CA ALA A 58 2.85 6.80 -24.88
C ALA A 58 3.55 5.91 -23.85
N ILE A 59 3.50 4.59 -24.06
CA ILE A 59 4.24 3.63 -23.26
C ILE A 59 5.70 3.64 -23.74
N THR A 60 6.60 4.19 -22.93
CA THR A 60 8.04 4.29 -23.23
C THR A 60 8.87 3.57 -22.17
N ALA A 61 10.18 3.45 -22.39
CA ALA A 61 11.10 2.91 -21.38
C ALA A 61 11.13 3.76 -20.09
N GLU A 62 10.86 5.07 -20.19
CA GLU A 62 10.79 5.99 -19.05
C GLU A 62 9.61 5.64 -18.13
N LEU A 63 8.47 5.22 -18.69
CA LEU A 63 7.32 4.75 -17.91
C LEU A 63 7.69 3.55 -17.01
N ALA A 64 8.52 2.63 -17.50
CA ALA A 64 8.96 1.51 -16.69
C ALA A 64 9.80 1.95 -15.47
N LEU A 65 10.60 3.02 -15.61
CA LEU A 65 11.34 3.61 -14.50
C LEU A 65 10.40 4.35 -13.53
N GLU A 66 9.41 5.07 -14.04
CA GLU A 66 8.40 5.75 -13.22
C GLU A 66 7.56 4.78 -12.41
N ILE A 67 7.13 3.66 -13.00
CA ILE A 67 6.40 2.60 -12.30
C ILE A 67 7.26 2.00 -11.18
N ARG A 68 8.55 1.74 -11.43
CA ARG A 68 9.48 1.27 -10.38
C ARG A 68 9.69 2.29 -9.27
N ALA A 69 9.78 3.58 -9.61
CA ALA A 69 9.86 4.63 -8.60
C ALA A 69 8.58 4.69 -7.75
N SER A 70 7.41 4.55 -8.37
CA SER A 70 6.12 4.51 -7.68
C SER A 70 5.95 3.28 -6.81
N GLU A 71 6.44 2.12 -7.22
CA GLU A 71 6.52 0.91 -6.40
C GLU A 71 7.26 1.16 -5.09
N GLN A 72 8.46 1.76 -5.17
CA GLN A 72 9.27 2.06 -3.98
C GLN A 72 8.57 3.09 -3.08
N ARG A 73 7.97 4.14 -3.65
CA ARG A 73 7.16 5.11 -2.89
C ARG A 73 5.97 4.46 -2.20
N GLY A 74 5.28 3.54 -2.88
CA GLY A 74 4.15 2.79 -2.35
C GLY A 74 4.58 1.91 -1.18
N LYS A 75 5.67 1.16 -1.33
CA LYS A 75 6.32 0.39 -0.26
C LYS A 75 6.55 1.27 0.98
N ASP A 76 7.25 2.38 0.81
CA ASP A 76 7.64 3.25 1.93
C ASP A 76 6.42 3.86 2.62
N ARG A 77 5.37 4.20 1.87
CA ARG A 77 4.12 4.73 2.43
C ARG A 77 3.40 3.70 3.30
N PHE A 78 3.29 2.45 2.83
CA PHE A 78 2.65 1.38 3.58
C PHE A 78 3.45 1.03 4.84
N LEU A 79 4.78 0.92 4.72
CA LEU A 79 5.67 0.71 5.86
C LEU A 79 5.52 1.79 6.93
N ARG A 80 5.59 3.07 6.54
CA ARG A 80 5.37 4.18 7.48
C ARG A 80 4.01 4.11 8.17
N SER A 81 2.98 3.68 7.45
CA SER A 81 1.63 3.56 7.99
C SER A 81 1.53 2.43 9.02
N VAL A 82 2.04 1.24 8.71
CA VAL A 82 2.01 0.12 9.67
C VAL A 82 2.94 0.35 10.85
N ASP A 83 4.06 1.05 10.68
CA ASP A 83 4.92 1.42 11.80
C ASP A 83 4.16 2.36 12.75
N ARG A 84 3.49 3.38 12.22
CA ARG A 84 2.69 4.27 13.06
C ARG A 84 1.52 3.55 13.76
N LEU A 85 0.86 2.64 13.07
CA LEU A 85 -0.41 2.05 13.53
C LEU A 85 -0.24 0.78 14.37
N CYS A 86 0.77 -0.04 14.08
CA CYS A 86 0.92 -1.38 14.62
C CYS A 86 2.09 -1.54 15.60
N LEU A 87 3.00 -0.55 15.72
CA LEU A 87 4.03 -0.55 16.76
C LEU A 87 3.41 -0.60 18.17
N PRO A 88 4.20 -0.94 19.21
CA PRO A 88 3.74 -0.84 20.60
C PRO A 88 3.17 0.56 20.89
N GLY A 89 1.94 0.62 21.41
CA GLY A 89 1.20 1.87 21.65
C GLY A 89 0.48 2.45 20.41
N GLY A 90 0.66 1.85 19.23
CA GLY A 90 -0.08 2.16 18.02
C GLY A 90 -1.58 1.93 18.18
N GLU A 91 -2.38 2.67 17.42
CA GLU A 91 -3.85 2.63 17.51
C GLU A 91 -4.41 1.23 17.24
N LEU A 92 -3.99 0.57 16.16
CA LEU A 92 -4.47 -0.77 15.82
C LEU A 92 -4.01 -1.80 16.86
N ARG A 93 -2.78 -1.67 17.37
CA ARG A 93 -2.28 -2.58 18.40
C ARG A 93 -3.06 -2.44 19.70
N ARG A 94 -3.51 -1.24 20.07
CA ARG A 94 -4.38 -1.03 21.24
C ARG A 94 -5.75 -1.66 21.02
N MET A 95 -6.38 -1.39 19.88
CA MET A 95 -7.68 -1.96 19.52
C MET A 95 -7.70 -3.50 19.49
N TRP A 96 -6.59 -4.16 19.15
CA TRP A 96 -6.52 -5.63 19.17
C TRP A 96 -6.26 -6.23 20.56
N ASN A 97 -5.81 -5.44 21.52
CA ASN A 97 -5.55 -5.87 22.90
C ASN A 97 -6.74 -5.62 23.85
N ASP A 98 -7.70 -4.78 23.42
CA ASP A 98 -8.96 -4.52 24.12
C ASP A 98 -9.99 -5.63 23.82
#